data_AF-A0A9P7P8A9-F1
#
_entry.id   AF-A0A9P7P8A9-F1
#
_cell.length_a   1.000
_cell.length_b   1.000
_cell.length_c   1.000
_cell.angle_alpha   90.00
_cell.angle_beta   90.00
_cell.angle_gamma   90.00
#
_symmetry.space_group_name_H-M   'P 1'
#
loop_
_entity.id
_entity.type
_entity.pdbx_description
1 polymer ?
#
loop_
_entity_poly.entity_id
_entity_poly.type
_entity_poly.pdbx_seq_one_letter_code
_entity_poly.pdbx_strand_id
1 'polypeptide(L)'
;MSCSVASPSLRDAPLCTTNHQFFAGCTSDASVPVNLHVCAESRADTLKHFQPAFGFARWPGHIYFNPASDILYFGPQDGYMAADAQFHTCLSMCDPSELASVRRIAISDALFWVGESYNSMTAASLTVEVLRQLSVRMPALQQIIFVPREQDEVSMPVLTEERMFQQIMMAIRTGPRAAALS
;
A
#
# COMPACT_ATOMS: atom_id res chain seq x y z
N MET A 1 -9.14 12.99 48.09
CA MET A 1 -9.27 12.09 46.92
C MET A 1 -10.72 12.13 46.48
N SER A 2 -10.99 12.68 45.31
CA SER A 2 -12.34 12.82 44.73
C SER A 2 -12.18 12.58 43.24
N CYS A 3 -12.61 11.41 42.78
CA CYS A 3 -12.66 11.05 41.37
C CYS A 3 -13.96 11.60 40.79
N SER A 4 -13.86 12.60 39.91
CA SER A 4 -15.00 13.10 39.14
C SER A 4 -14.93 12.52 37.73
N VAL A 5 -15.80 11.55 37.47
CA VAL A 5 -16.04 10.94 36.17
C VAL A 5 -16.67 11.99 35.26
N ALA A 6 -15.92 12.46 34.27
CA ALA A 6 -16.49 13.08 33.09
C ALA A 6 -16.24 12.15 31.91
N SER A 7 -17.23 11.32 31.60
CA SER A 7 -17.35 10.68 30.30
C SER A 7 -18.07 11.66 29.37
N PRO A 8 -17.48 12.06 28.23
CA PRO A 8 -18.23 12.67 27.15
C PRO A 8 -18.25 11.66 26.00
N SER A 9 -19.25 10.79 25.98
CA SER A 9 -19.66 10.16 24.73
C SER A 9 -20.70 11.05 24.05
N LEU A 10 -20.54 11.20 22.74
CA LEU A 10 -21.49 11.76 21.79
C LEU A 10 -21.67 13.29 21.81
N ARG A 11 -20.77 13.98 21.12
CA ARG A 11 -21.08 14.83 19.95
C ARG A 11 -19.79 15.51 19.50
N ASP A 12 -19.23 14.97 18.43
CA ASP A 12 -18.88 15.72 17.24
C ASP A 12 -18.50 14.67 16.20
N ALA A 13 -19.25 14.62 15.11
CA ALA A 13 -18.69 14.06 13.88
C ALA A 13 -17.39 14.85 13.64
N PRO A 14 -16.25 14.23 13.31
CA PRO A 14 -15.17 15.01 12.77
C PRO A 14 -15.63 15.43 11.38
N LEU A 15 -16.32 16.57 11.31
CA LEU A 15 -16.10 17.52 10.23
C LEU A 15 -14.59 17.52 9.99
N CYS A 16 -14.20 17.35 8.74
CA CYS A 16 -12.85 17.59 8.25
C CYS A 16 -12.41 18.98 8.71
N THR A 17 -11.93 19.10 9.95
CA THR A 17 -11.28 20.30 10.43
C THR A 17 -9.93 20.29 9.79
N THR A 18 -9.81 21.18 8.82
CA THR A 18 -8.62 21.62 8.11
C THR A 18 -7.59 22.15 9.12
N ASN A 19 -7.03 21.27 9.94
CA ASN A 19 -5.69 21.49 10.45
C ASN A 19 -4.78 21.20 9.26
N HIS A 20 -4.31 22.25 8.60
CA HIS A 20 -3.14 22.21 7.73
C HIS A 20 -1.90 21.86 8.58
N GLN A 21 -1.91 20.70 9.24
CA GLN A 21 -0.67 20.00 9.53
C GLN A 21 -0.13 19.62 8.16
N PHE A 22 0.96 20.25 7.76
CA PHE A 22 1.72 19.88 6.58
C PHE A 22 2.14 18.42 6.75
N PHE A 23 1.31 17.51 6.25
CA PHE A 23 1.65 16.11 6.12
C PHE A 23 2.28 15.92 4.74
N ALA A 24 3.49 15.37 4.74
CA ALA A 24 4.16 14.91 3.52
C ALA A 24 4.36 13.40 3.67
N GLY A 25 3.61 12.61 2.89
CA GLY A 25 3.66 11.15 2.97
C GLY A 25 2.56 10.48 2.18
N CYS A 26 2.48 9.16 2.31
CA CYS A 26 1.39 8.35 1.76
C CYS A 26 0.09 8.58 2.52
N THR A 27 -1.03 8.59 1.81
CA THR A 27 -2.37 8.58 2.41
C THR A 27 -3.00 7.20 2.30
N SER A 28 -3.92 6.88 3.20
CA SER A 28 -4.69 5.65 3.16
C SER A 28 -6.16 5.95 3.48
N ASP A 29 -7.05 5.24 2.81
CA ASP A 29 -8.49 5.18 3.05
C ASP A 29 -8.86 4.16 4.14
N ALA A 30 -7.90 3.35 4.61
CA ALA A 30 -8.12 2.38 5.66
C ALA A 30 -8.57 3.08 6.95
N SER A 31 -9.60 2.52 7.58
CA SER A 31 -10.11 3.04 8.85
C SER A 31 -9.03 2.94 9.93
N VAL A 32 -8.85 4.02 10.69
CA VAL A 32 -7.98 4.02 11.88
C VAL A 32 -8.46 2.93 12.86
N PRO A 33 -7.57 2.09 13.40
CA PRO A 33 -7.97 1.04 14.34
C PRO A 33 -8.77 1.60 15.52
N VAL A 34 -10.01 1.12 15.68
CA VAL A 34 -10.98 1.62 16.68
C VAL A 34 -10.40 1.63 18.09
N ASN A 35 -9.57 0.63 18.41
CA ASN A 35 -8.92 0.47 19.71
C ASN A 35 -8.01 1.65 20.11
N LEU A 36 -7.54 2.46 19.16
CA LEU A 36 -6.80 3.69 19.45
C LEU A 36 -7.68 4.77 20.13
N HIS A 37 -9.00 4.65 20.01
CA HIS A 37 -9.98 5.60 20.51
C HIS A 37 -10.74 5.15 21.76
N VAL A 38 -10.49 3.93 22.28
CA VAL A 38 -11.28 3.36 23.39
C VAL A 38 -10.76 3.81 24.76
N CYS A 39 -9.57 3.36 25.16
CA CYS A 39 -8.96 3.68 26.45
C CYS A 39 -7.42 3.65 26.36
N ALA A 40 -6.73 4.13 27.40
CA ALA A 40 -5.27 4.21 27.40
C ALA A 40 -4.60 2.82 27.25
N GLU A 41 -5.15 1.80 27.91
CA GLU A 41 -4.64 0.43 27.84
C GLU A 41 -4.82 -0.18 26.44
N SER A 42 -6.03 -0.07 25.87
CA SER A 42 -6.33 -0.56 24.52
C SER A 42 -5.49 0.15 23.46
N ARG A 43 -5.27 1.46 23.60
CA ARG A 43 -4.37 2.22 22.75
C ARG A 43 -2.93 1.72 22.85
N ALA A 44 -2.41 1.58 24.07
CA ALA A 44 -1.05 1.10 24.29
C ALA A 44 -0.83 -0.30 23.72
N ASP A 45 -1.83 -1.17 23.81
CA ASP A 45 -1.77 -2.51 23.22
C ASP A 45 -1.83 -2.50 21.69
N THR A 46 -2.69 -1.67 21.11
CA THR A 46 -2.80 -1.50 19.65
C THR A 46 -1.51 -0.97 19.04
N LEU A 47 -0.87 0.00 19.70
CA LEU A 47 0.40 0.57 19.29
C LEU A 47 1.60 -0.39 19.42
N LYS A 48 1.42 -1.63 19.92
CA LYS A 48 2.45 -2.67 19.80
C LYS A 48 2.47 -3.30 18.40
N HIS A 49 1.33 -3.27 17.71
CA HIS A 49 1.11 -3.96 16.43
C HIS A 49 0.99 -2.98 15.27
N PHE A 50 0.38 -1.82 15.50
CA PHE A 50 0.18 -0.77 14.50
C PHE A 50 1.12 0.40 14.78
N GLN A 51 2.02 0.68 13.84
CA GLN A 51 2.93 1.83 13.91
C GLN A 51 2.54 2.86 12.85
N PRO A 52 2.64 4.17 13.16
CA PRO A 52 2.57 5.20 12.13
C PRO A 52 3.72 5.01 11.12
N ALA A 53 3.39 4.88 9.84
CA ALA A 53 4.35 4.58 8.77
C ALA A 53 4.07 5.38 7.49
N PHE A 54 5.03 5.33 6.57
CA PHE A 54 4.99 5.86 5.21
C PHE A 54 4.95 7.39 5.13
N GLY A 55 5.77 8.05 5.94
CA GLY A 55 6.07 9.48 5.81
C GLY A 55 7.11 9.75 4.71
N PHE A 56 7.16 10.98 4.20
CA PHE A 56 8.16 11.42 3.22
C PHE A 56 9.12 12.44 3.81
N ALA A 57 10.34 12.52 3.27
CA ALA A 57 11.31 13.58 3.59
C ALA A 57 11.53 13.78 5.11
N ARG A 58 11.59 12.68 5.88
CA ARG A 58 11.74 12.64 7.35
C ARG A 58 10.56 13.19 8.14
N TRP A 59 9.43 13.46 7.50
CA TRP A 59 8.17 13.68 8.18
C TRP A 59 7.67 12.35 8.74
N PRO A 60 7.03 12.36 9.92
CA PRO A 60 6.44 11.15 10.48
C PRO A 60 5.39 10.59 9.53
N GLY A 61 5.29 9.26 9.48
CA GLY A 61 4.16 8.59 8.86
C GLY A 61 2.89 8.76 9.69
N HIS A 62 1.73 8.72 9.04
CA HIS A 62 0.43 8.85 9.70
C HIS A 62 -0.52 7.67 9.42
N ILE A 63 -0.10 6.74 8.56
CA ILE A 63 -0.85 5.50 8.32
C ILE A 63 -0.51 4.53 9.44
N TYR A 64 -1.50 4.14 10.24
CA TYR A 64 -1.33 3.08 11.23
C TYR A 64 -1.24 1.73 10.51
N PHE A 65 -0.02 1.24 10.31
CA PHE A 65 0.26 0.02 9.56
C PHE A 65 0.70 -1.10 10.48
N ASN A 66 0.11 -2.27 10.29
CA ASN A 66 0.52 -3.53 10.90
C ASN A 66 1.06 -4.48 9.83
N PRO A 67 2.39 -4.71 9.78
CA PRO A 67 3.02 -5.61 8.81
C PRO A 67 2.45 -7.04 8.77
N ALA A 68 1.85 -7.51 9.87
CA ALA A 68 1.30 -8.85 9.96
C ALA A 68 -0.12 -8.98 9.41
N SER A 69 -0.92 -7.90 9.43
CA SER A 69 -2.34 -7.92 9.03
C SER A 69 -2.67 -7.08 7.80
N ASP A 70 -1.87 -6.08 7.48
CA ASP A 70 -2.20 -5.12 6.44
C ASP A 70 -1.53 -5.46 5.11
N ILE A 71 -2.08 -4.88 4.04
CA ILE A 71 -1.65 -5.04 2.66
C ILE A 71 -1.40 -3.63 2.11
N LEU A 72 -0.20 -3.39 1.58
CA LEU A 72 0.11 -2.12 0.93
C LEU A 72 -0.44 -2.15 -0.50
N TYR A 73 -1.39 -1.29 -0.84
CA TYR A 73 -2.00 -1.25 -2.17
C TYR A 73 -1.47 -0.08 -3.01
N PHE A 74 -1.12 -0.35 -4.27
CA PHE A 74 -0.80 0.67 -5.27
C PHE A 74 -1.77 0.56 -6.44
N GLY A 75 -2.62 1.57 -6.60
CA GLY A 75 -3.63 1.59 -7.64
C GLY A 75 -4.08 3.01 -8.01
N PRO A 76 -4.85 3.14 -9.10
CA PRO A 76 -5.41 4.41 -9.47
C PRO A 76 -6.34 4.90 -8.36
N GLN A 77 -6.24 6.17 -8.00
CA GLN A 77 -7.14 6.82 -7.04
C GLN A 77 -7.52 8.19 -7.60
N ASP A 78 -8.82 8.50 -7.63
CA ASP A 78 -9.32 9.74 -8.18
C ASP A 78 -8.71 10.96 -7.46
N GLY A 79 -8.18 11.89 -8.25
CA GLY A 79 -7.51 13.08 -7.73
C GLY A 79 -6.08 12.85 -7.20
N TYR A 80 -5.53 11.65 -7.35
CA TYR A 80 -4.15 11.31 -7.00
C TYR A 80 -3.31 10.98 -8.23
N MET A 81 -2.02 10.70 -8.00
CA MET A 81 -1.08 10.30 -9.03
C MET A 81 -1.49 8.98 -9.71
N ALA A 82 -1.02 8.73 -10.93
CA ALA A 82 -1.15 7.43 -11.57
C ALA A 82 -0.46 6.32 -10.75
N ALA A 83 -0.93 5.07 -10.88
CA ALA A 83 -0.50 3.95 -10.04
C ALA A 83 1.02 3.71 -10.08
N ASP A 84 1.64 3.84 -11.26
CA ASP A 84 3.09 3.75 -11.46
C ASP A 84 3.85 4.85 -10.70
N ALA A 85 3.33 6.08 -10.78
CA ALA A 85 3.94 7.22 -10.10
C ALA A 85 3.80 7.12 -8.58
N GLN A 86 2.64 6.68 -8.07
CA GLN A 86 2.46 6.39 -6.63
C GLN A 86 3.48 5.34 -6.14
N PHE A 87 3.64 4.25 -6.89
CA PHE A 87 4.57 3.18 -6.57
C PHE A 87 6.01 3.68 -6.50
N HIS A 88 6.47 4.39 -7.54
CA HIS A 88 7.84 4.91 -7.58
C HIS A 88 8.11 5.98 -6.53
N THR A 89 7.15 6.88 -6.28
CA THR A 89 7.28 7.89 -5.22
C THR A 89 7.37 7.23 -3.85
N CYS A 90 6.49 6.26 -3.53
CA CYS A 90 6.54 5.54 -2.26
C CYS A 90 7.89 4.83 -2.06
N LEU A 91 8.33 4.04 -3.04
CA LEU A 91 9.62 3.35 -2.97
C LEU A 91 10.82 4.30 -2.86
N SER A 92 10.73 5.51 -3.41
CA SER A 92 11.82 6.49 -3.36
C SER A 92 11.83 7.31 -2.06
N MET A 93 10.66 7.59 -1.48
CA MET A 93 10.52 8.62 -0.46
C MET A 93 10.24 8.08 0.95
N CYS A 94 9.69 6.87 1.08
CA CYS A 94 9.47 6.23 2.38
C CYS A 94 10.79 5.76 3.00
N ASP A 95 10.78 5.63 4.33
CA ASP A 95 11.93 5.10 5.06
C ASP A 95 12.20 3.64 4.62
N PRO A 96 13.45 3.29 4.27
CA PRO A 96 13.79 1.92 3.87
C PRO A 96 13.42 0.86 4.92
N SER A 97 13.45 1.18 6.21
CA SER A 97 13.08 0.26 7.28
C SER A 97 11.57 -0.02 7.33
N GLU A 98 10.74 0.97 7.02
CA GLU A 98 9.29 0.81 6.89
C GLU A 98 8.96 -0.10 5.70
N LEU A 99 9.55 0.18 4.53
CA LEU A 99 9.40 -0.66 3.34
C LEU A 99 9.90 -2.09 3.57
N ALA A 100 11.01 -2.25 4.30
CA ALA A 100 11.56 -3.56 4.62
C ALA A 100 10.67 -4.40 5.54
N SER A 101 9.75 -3.75 6.28
CA SER A 101 8.78 -4.45 7.12
C SER A 101 7.57 -4.99 6.36
N VAL A 102 7.29 -4.46 5.15
CA VAL A 102 6.10 -4.83 4.36
C VAL A 102 6.15 -6.31 3.98
N ARG A 103 5.08 -7.04 4.35
CA ARG A 103 4.96 -8.48 4.07
C ARG A 103 4.02 -8.80 2.92
N ARG A 104 3.07 -7.92 2.62
CA ARG A 104 2.07 -8.16 1.57
C ARG A 104 1.80 -6.86 0.83
N ILE A 105 1.80 -6.96 -0.50
CA ILE A 105 1.54 -5.86 -1.40
C ILE A 105 0.47 -6.26 -2.41
N ALA A 106 -0.40 -5.32 -2.74
CA ALA A 106 -1.35 -5.41 -3.83
C ALA A 106 -0.99 -4.37 -4.90
N ILE A 107 -0.93 -4.79 -6.16
CA ILE A 107 -0.52 -3.95 -7.28
C ILE A 107 -1.63 -3.98 -8.32
N SER A 108 -2.21 -2.82 -8.59
CA SER A 108 -3.16 -2.67 -9.68
C SER A 108 -2.48 -2.92 -11.02
N ASP A 109 -3.16 -3.67 -11.88
CA ASP A 109 -2.73 -3.93 -13.24
C ASP A 109 -2.58 -2.64 -14.04
N ALA A 110 -3.26 -1.55 -13.66
CA ALA A 110 -3.08 -0.21 -14.22
C ALA A 110 -1.61 0.24 -14.27
N LEU A 111 -0.79 -0.24 -13.33
CA LEU A 111 0.64 0.08 -13.26
C LEU A 111 1.43 -0.39 -14.49
N PHE A 112 0.92 -1.39 -15.23
CA PHE A 112 1.57 -1.98 -16.40
C PHE A 112 1.05 -1.45 -17.74
N TRP A 113 0.17 -0.45 -17.72
CA TRP A 113 -0.40 0.14 -18.92
C TRP A 113 0.30 1.45 -19.27
N VAL A 114 0.30 1.79 -20.56
CA VAL A 114 0.80 3.08 -21.04
C VAL A 114 -0.38 3.87 -21.55
N GLY A 115 -0.88 4.79 -20.71
CA GLY A 115 -2.18 5.44 -20.94
C GLY A 115 -3.30 4.40 -20.96
N GLU A 116 -4.15 4.44 -21.99
CA GLU A 116 -5.24 3.48 -22.17
C GLU A 116 -4.86 2.25 -23.02
N SER A 117 -3.58 2.10 -23.37
CA SER A 117 -3.12 1.02 -24.25
C SER A 117 -2.37 -0.07 -23.51
N TYR A 118 -2.80 -1.32 -23.72
CA TYR A 118 -2.09 -2.51 -23.25
C TYR A 118 -1.11 -3.02 -24.32
N ASN A 119 0.14 -3.25 -23.93
CA ASN A 119 1.13 -3.95 -24.73
C ASN A 119 1.80 -5.05 -23.90
N SER A 120 1.70 -6.31 -24.33
CA SER A 120 2.15 -7.46 -23.55
C SER A 120 3.66 -7.45 -23.26
N MET A 121 4.50 -7.02 -24.20
CA MET A 121 5.95 -6.99 -24.04
C MET A 121 6.37 -5.87 -23.09
N THR A 122 5.78 -4.68 -23.23
CA THR A 122 5.99 -3.56 -22.30
C THR A 122 5.51 -3.92 -20.91
N ALA A 123 4.30 -4.46 -20.78
CA ALA A 123 3.71 -4.82 -19.50
C ALA A 123 4.55 -5.86 -18.75
N ALA A 124 5.02 -6.92 -19.44
CA ALA A 124 5.92 -7.88 -18.83
C ALA A 124 7.28 -7.28 -18.42
N SER A 125 7.84 -6.37 -19.24
CA SER A 125 9.09 -5.68 -18.90
C SER A 125 8.93 -4.81 -17.65
N LEU A 126 7.81 -4.09 -17.54
CA LEU A 126 7.47 -3.32 -16.34
C LEU A 126 7.24 -4.23 -15.13
N THR A 127 6.59 -5.39 -15.32
CA THR A 127 6.44 -6.40 -14.24
C THR A 127 7.80 -6.90 -13.75
N VAL A 128 8.77 -7.17 -14.64
CA VAL A 128 10.13 -7.53 -14.22
C VAL A 128 10.78 -6.44 -13.37
N GLU A 129 10.66 -5.17 -13.78
CA GLU A 129 11.24 -4.06 -13.02
C GLU A 129 10.58 -3.89 -11.65
N VAL A 130 9.25 -4.01 -11.58
CA VAL A 130 8.51 -3.98 -10.31
C VAL A 130 8.98 -5.10 -9.39
N LEU A 131 9.04 -6.35 -9.87
CA LEU A 131 9.51 -7.49 -9.07
C LEU A 131 10.96 -7.29 -8.60
N ARG A 132 11.82 -6.70 -9.43
CA ARG A 132 13.20 -6.35 -9.08
C ARG A 132 13.22 -5.31 -7.96
N GLN A 133 12.46 -4.22 -8.07
CA GLN A 133 12.41 -3.19 -7.04
C GLN A 133 11.87 -3.74 -5.72
N LEU A 134 10.83 -4.56 -5.76
CA LEU A 134 10.26 -5.21 -4.58
C LEU A 134 11.26 -6.13 -3.89
N SER A 135 11.98 -6.96 -4.64
CA SER A 135 12.98 -7.86 -4.04
C SER A 135 14.13 -7.12 -3.35
N VAL A 136 14.46 -5.91 -3.79
CA VAL A 136 15.49 -5.06 -3.16
C VAL A 136 14.95 -4.26 -1.98
N ARG A 137 13.74 -3.69 -2.10
CA ARG A 137 13.20 -2.73 -1.11
C ARG A 137 12.33 -3.36 -0.03
N MET A 138 11.76 -4.53 -0.27
CA MET A 138 10.85 -5.23 0.64
C MET A 138 11.33 -6.67 0.90
N PRO A 139 12.48 -6.86 1.59
CA PRO A 139 13.03 -8.19 1.86
C PRO A 139 12.11 -9.11 2.69
N ALA A 140 11.17 -8.56 3.48
CA ALA A 140 10.20 -9.36 4.24
C ALA A 140 8.93 -9.72 3.45
N LEU A 141 8.87 -9.42 2.14
CA LEU A 141 7.70 -9.63 1.32
C LEU A 141 7.40 -11.12 1.14
N GLN A 142 6.19 -11.52 1.50
CA GLN A 142 5.68 -12.89 1.47
C GLN A 142 4.63 -13.10 0.39
N GLN A 143 3.90 -12.05 0.01
CA GLN A 143 2.80 -12.14 -0.97
C GLN A 143 2.75 -10.90 -1.86
N ILE A 144 2.58 -11.13 -3.16
CA ILE A 144 2.23 -10.11 -4.14
C ILE A 144 0.87 -10.48 -4.71
N ILE A 145 -0.07 -9.55 -4.64
CA ILE A 145 -1.43 -9.69 -5.16
C ILE A 145 -1.55 -8.77 -6.37
N PHE A 146 -1.88 -9.33 -7.53
CA PHE A 146 -2.17 -8.54 -8.72
C PHE A 146 -3.67 -8.27 -8.77
N VAL A 147 -4.05 -7.01 -8.82
CA VAL A 147 -5.45 -6.56 -8.80
C VAL A 147 -5.80 -6.07 -10.20
N PRO A 148 -6.86 -6.59 -10.86
CA PRO A 148 -7.29 -6.07 -12.14
C PRO A 148 -7.60 -4.57 -12.12
N ARG A 149 -7.60 -3.92 -13.28
CA ARG A 149 -8.12 -2.56 -13.39
C ARG A 149 -9.62 -2.56 -13.16
N GLU A 150 -10.15 -1.57 -12.45
CA GLU A 150 -11.60 -1.42 -12.23
C GLU A 150 -12.39 -1.44 -13.55
N GLN A 151 -11.85 -0.85 -14.63
CA GLN A 151 -12.50 -0.85 -15.94
C GLN A 151 -12.61 -2.26 -16.56
N ASP A 152 -11.64 -3.14 -16.26
CA ASP A 152 -11.55 -4.48 -16.84
C ASP A 152 -12.30 -5.53 -16.01
N GLU A 153 -12.50 -5.30 -14.71
CA GLU A 153 -13.29 -6.18 -13.82
C GLU A 153 -14.74 -6.32 -14.30
N VAL A 154 -15.33 -5.24 -14.79
CA VAL A 154 -16.74 -5.18 -15.20
C VAL A 154 -16.96 -5.81 -16.59
N SER A 155 -15.94 -5.80 -17.45
CA SER A 155 -16.09 -6.15 -18.86
C SER A 155 -15.97 -7.66 -19.11
N MET A 156 -14.83 -8.28 -18.75
CA MET A 156 -14.52 -9.68 -19.07
C MET A 156 -13.53 -10.30 -18.07
N PRO A 157 -13.97 -10.69 -16.86
CA PRO A 157 -13.07 -11.05 -15.76
C PRO A 157 -12.14 -12.24 -16.06
N VAL A 158 -12.64 -13.28 -16.74
CA VAL A 158 -11.84 -14.47 -17.09
C VAL A 158 -10.72 -14.14 -18.07
N LEU A 159 -10.99 -13.28 -19.06
CA LEU A 159 -9.97 -12.87 -20.02
C LEU A 159 -8.92 -11.96 -19.38
N THR A 160 -9.34 -11.10 -18.45
CA THR A 160 -8.45 -10.24 -17.67
C THR A 160 -7.51 -11.06 -16.80
N GLU A 161 -8.03 -12.07 -16.10
CA GLU A 161 -7.22 -12.99 -15.27
C GLU A 161 -6.21 -13.76 -16.11
N GLU A 162 -6.63 -14.35 -17.23
CA GLU A 162 -5.74 -15.09 -18.13
C GLU A 162 -4.64 -14.18 -18.70
N ARG A 163 -4.98 -12.96 -19.15
CA ARG A 163 -3.98 -11.99 -19.64
C ARG A 163 -2.96 -11.66 -18.55
N MET A 164 -3.43 -11.31 -17.35
CA MET A 164 -2.55 -10.96 -16.23
C MET A 164 -1.65 -12.15 -15.87
N PHE A 165 -2.22 -13.36 -15.82
CA PHE A 165 -1.47 -14.59 -15.58
C PHE A 165 -0.35 -14.77 -16.61
N GLN A 166 -0.64 -14.65 -17.91
CA GLN A 166 0.37 -14.78 -18.96
C GLN A 166 1.47 -13.71 -18.86
N GLN A 167 1.12 -12.46 -18.57
CA GLN A 167 2.08 -11.38 -18.35
C GLN A 167 3.03 -11.69 -17.18
N ILE A 168 2.49 -12.10 -16.04
CA ILE A 168 3.26 -12.42 -14.84
C ILE A 168 4.17 -13.63 -15.10
N MET A 169 3.63 -14.68 -15.72
CA MET A 169 4.40 -15.88 -16.05
C MET A 169 5.52 -15.57 -17.05
N MET A 170 5.28 -14.68 -18.01
CA MET A 170 6.32 -14.21 -18.91
C MET A 170 7.41 -13.46 -18.15
N ALA A 171 7.03 -12.52 -17.27
CA ALA A 171 7.98 -11.77 -16.44
C ALA A 171 8.83 -12.68 -15.54
N ILE A 172 8.23 -13.70 -14.91
CA ILE A 172 8.95 -14.69 -14.09
C ILE A 172 9.95 -15.49 -14.93
N ARG A 173 9.60 -15.86 -16.17
CA ARG A 173 10.49 -16.61 -17.07
C ARG A 173 11.64 -15.75 -17.61
N THR A 174 11.41 -14.46 -17.84
CA THR A 174 12.40 -13.54 -18.40
C THR A 174 13.23 -12.82 -17.35
N GLY A 175 12.72 -12.71 -16.12
CA GLY A 175 13.44 -12.09 -15.01
C GLY A 175 14.72 -12.86 -14.68
N PRO A 176 15.74 -12.19 -14.13
CA PRO A 176 16.91 -12.90 -13.62
C PRO A 176 16.42 -13.93 -12.62
N ARG A 177 16.76 -15.21 -12.82
CA ARG A 177 16.55 -16.25 -11.80
C ARG A 177 17.05 -15.66 -10.49
N ALA A 178 16.14 -15.47 -9.53
CA ALA A 178 16.52 -15.14 -8.17
C ALA A 178 17.67 -16.06 -7.81
N ALA A 179 18.85 -15.46 -7.64
CA ALA A 179 20.03 -16.20 -7.22
C ALA A 179 19.61 -16.99 -5.99
N ALA A 180 19.89 -18.29 -6.05
CA ALA A 180 19.50 -19.25 -5.04
C ALA A 180 19.74 -18.69 -3.64
N LEU A 181 18.75 -18.88 -2.78
CA LEU A 181 18.89 -18.82 -1.34
C LEU A 181 20.24 -19.40 -0.92
N SER A 182 21.10 -18.57 -0.34
CA SER A 182 22.28 -18.97 0.42
C SER A 182 22.44 -18.02 1.60
#